data_AF-A0A8D8EBJ9-F1
#
_entry.id   AF-A0A8D8EBJ9-F1
#
_cell.length_a   1.000
_cell.length_b   1.000
_cell.length_c   1.000
_cell.angle_alpha   90.00
_cell.angle_beta   90.00
_cell.angle_gamma   90.00
#
_symmetry.space_group_name_H-M   'P 1'
#
loop_
_entity.id
_entity.type
_entity.pdbx_description
1 polymer ?
#
loop_
_entity_poly.entity_id
_entity_poly.type
_entity_poly.pdbx_seq_one_letter_code
_entity_poly.pdbx_strand_id
1 'polypeptide(L)'
;PDNGELKIIGYLDRERRDEYFLNITVYDLGKPQKSISKVLPITVLDENDNVPRFEKSLASFRVTENALNGTIIFRVNATDADLGNNAKVTYSLITDTKDFRVDPETGVLSVIAPLDRERQEIYELRIRATDGGGDQSTPALFSEALVRVTVDDINDNAPEFSIQDLSVRIREDVPKGTVVTVVSAIDLDSGPSSEILYSFGENGDGEGSFKIDKQSGTIRTAKMLDFEERQIHSLIVKAIDRGTPSLSSETSVIVEVIDVNENKYAPQFEDFVLIGSITENKPPGAHVMQVTAKDLDPPGPDSRVGYSIKGGDGLGIFAIDNEGTIRTLATLDLETKPSYWLTVCAQDQAVVPLHSCVQVFIQVQNENDNVPLTEEAVYYPSVPESSPNGVKVLQLIAEDRDIDPLQQISYRITSGNPEGFFAINSTSGLITTTARKLDRENQSEHILEVSRTL
;
A
#
# COMPACT_ATOMS: atom_id res chain seq x y z
N PRO A 1 -27.98 57.09 94.29
CA PRO A 1 -28.91 55.96 94.53
C PRO A 1 -30.35 56.39 94.86
N ASP A 2 -30.71 57.66 94.64
CA ASP A 2 -31.87 58.26 95.31
C ASP A 2 -33.14 58.34 94.44
N ASN A 3 -33.10 57.82 93.22
CA ASN A 3 -34.21 57.85 92.26
C ASN A 3 -34.76 56.46 91.89
N GLY A 4 -34.19 55.38 92.43
CA GLY A 4 -34.63 54.01 92.12
C GLY A 4 -34.30 53.54 90.69
N GLU A 5 -33.40 54.22 89.98
CA GLU A 5 -32.97 53.82 88.64
C GLU A 5 -32.15 52.52 88.66
N LEU A 6 -32.46 51.61 87.74
CA LEU A 6 -31.62 50.46 87.44
C LEU A 6 -30.52 50.88 86.48
N LYS A 7 -29.28 50.50 86.80
CA LYS A 7 -28.12 50.71 85.93
C LYS A 7 -27.47 49.37 85.63
N ILE A 8 -27.12 49.18 84.38
CA ILE A 8 -26.33 48.05 83.93
C ILE A 8 -24.89 48.25 84.42
N ILE A 9 -24.32 47.23 85.08
CA ILE A 9 -22.96 47.29 85.67
C ILE A 9 -21.92 46.48 84.87
N GLY A 10 -22.34 45.78 83.82
CA GLY A 10 -21.51 44.98 82.93
C GLY A 10 -22.27 44.64 81.65
N TYR A 11 -21.61 44.01 80.68
CA TYR A 11 -22.25 43.66 79.41
C TYR A 11 -23.34 42.59 79.61
N LEU A 12 -24.46 42.75 78.91
CA LEU A 12 -25.51 41.73 78.80
C LEU A 12 -25.22 40.90 77.55
N ASP A 13 -25.45 39.59 77.65
CA ASP A 13 -25.22 38.61 76.59
C ASP A 13 -26.40 37.63 76.69
N ARG A 14 -27.32 37.73 75.72
CA ARG A 14 -28.59 36.99 75.75
C ARG A 14 -28.35 35.50 75.53
N GLU A 15 -27.42 35.17 74.64
CA GLU A 15 -27.01 33.81 74.26
C GLU A 15 -26.45 33.06 75.47
N ARG A 16 -25.87 33.78 76.43
CA ARG A 16 -25.46 33.24 77.73
C ARG A 16 -26.58 33.24 78.78
N ARG A 17 -27.37 34.31 78.87
CA ARG A 17 -28.48 34.43 79.82
C ARG A 17 -29.51 35.49 79.39
N ASP A 18 -30.71 35.02 79.09
CA ASP A 18 -31.84 35.78 78.55
C ASP A 18 -32.75 36.41 79.62
N GLU A 19 -32.77 35.89 80.85
CA GLU A 19 -33.63 36.42 81.92
C GLU A 19 -32.91 36.60 83.28
N TYR A 20 -33.30 37.69 83.95
CA TYR A 20 -32.88 38.03 85.32
C TYR A 20 -34.10 38.31 86.20
N PHE A 21 -34.12 37.75 87.40
CA PHE A 21 -35.18 38.00 88.39
C PHE A 21 -34.59 38.81 89.55
N LEU A 22 -34.88 40.11 89.59
CA LEU A 22 -34.41 41.01 90.64
C LEU A 22 -35.45 41.13 91.74
N ASN A 23 -35.10 40.81 92.99
CA ASN A 23 -35.98 41.08 94.14
C ASN A 23 -35.74 42.50 94.64
N ILE A 24 -36.64 43.42 94.30
CA ILE A 24 -36.52 44.84 94.66
C ILE A 24 -37.29 45.07 95.95
N THR A 25 -36.59 45.53 96.99
CA THR A 25 -37.19 45.90 98.27
C THR A 25 -37.09 47.41 98.49
N VAL A 26 -38.23 48.04 98.76
CA VAL A 26 -38.30 49.45 99.17
C VAL A 26 -38.66 49.50 100.64
N TYR A 27 -38.01 50.37 101.39
CA TYR A 27 -38.28 50.58 102.81
C TYR A 27 -38.47 52.07 103.13
N ASP A 28 -39.32 52.35 104.12
CA ASP A 28 -39.46 53.70 104.66
C ASP A 28 -38.36 54.03 105.69
N LEU A 29 -38.24 55.31 106.07
CA LEU A 29 -37.31 55.75 107.13
C LEU A 29 -37.94 55.73 108.53
N GLY A 30 -39.07 55.02 108.69
CA GLY A 30 -39.83 54.96 109.94
C GLY A 30 -39.15 54.11 111.01
N LYS A 31 -39.56 54.30 112.27
CA LYS A 31 -39.24 53.39 113.38
C LYS A 31 -40.56 52.91 114.03
N PRO A 32 -41.00 51.66 113.82
CA PRO A 32 -40.32 50.59 113.08
C PRO A 32 -40.40 50.79 111.55
N GLN A 33 -39.36 50.31 110.86
CA GLN A 33 -39.23 50.35 109.41
C GLN A 33 -40.22 49.39 108.75
N LYS A 34 -40.96 49.84 107.74
CA LYS A 34 -41.78 48.99 106.89
C LYS A 34 -41.11 48.81 105.54
N SER A 35 -41.21 47.61 104.99
CA SER A 35 -40.68 47.30 103.66
C SER A 35 -41.68 46.51 102.83
N ILE A 36 -41.61 46.70 101.52
CA ILE A 36 -42.31 45.86 100.54
C ILE A 36 -41.29 45.38 99.50
N SER A 37 -41.40 44.10 99.13
CA SER A 37 -40.55 43.49 98.11
C SER A 37 -41.38 43.04 96.92
N LYS A 38 -40.84 43.21 95.70
CA LYS A 38 -41.44 42.69 94.47
C LYS A 38 -40.35 42.14 93.57
N VAL A 39 -40.60 40.96 93.01
CA VAL A 39 -39.73 40.37 91.97
C VAL A 39 -40.01 41.09 90.64
N LEU A 40 -38.97 41.65 90.05
CA LEU A 40 -38.96 42.26 88.73
C LEU A 40 -38.26 41.30 87.76
N PRO A 41 -39.00 40.66 86.83
CA PRO A 41 -38.38 39.97 85.71
C PRO A 41 -37.79 41.01 84.73
N ILE A 42 -36.56 40.78 84.31
CA ILE A 42 -35.87 41.52 83.26
C ILE A 42 -35.57 40.51 82.16
N THR A 43 -36.15 40.73 80.99
CA THR A 43 -35.86 39.98 79.78
C THR A 43 -34.83 40.77 78.97
N VAL A 44 -33.74 40.12 78.57
CA VAL A 44 -32.75 40.68 77.66
C VAL A 44 -33.28 40.52 76.23
N LEU A 45 -33.35 41.63 75.49
CA LEU A 45 -33.74 41.61 74.09
C LEU A 45 -32.55 41.16 73.23
N ASP A 46 -32.87 40.53 72.10
CA ASP A 46 -31.92 40.05 71.11
C ASP A 46 -31.35 41.20 70.27
N GLU A 47 -30.06 41.10 69.92
CA GLU A 47 -29.36 41.97 68.98
C GLU A 47 -28.65 41.06 67.97
N ASN A 48 -28.51 41.50 66.71
CA ASN A 48 -27.88 40.69 65.65
C ASN A 48 -26.35 40.74 65.78
N ASP A 49 -25.79 40.05 66.77
CA ASP A 49 -24.36 40.09 67.11
C ASP A 49 -23.63 38.76 66.86
N ASN A 50 -24.33 37.71 66.43
CA ASN A 50 -23.75 36.46 65.97
C ASN A 50 -23.85 36.32 64.45
N VAL A 51 -22.81 35.75 63.85
CA VAL A 51 -22.83 35.38 62.42
C VAL A 51 -23.33 33.95 62.27
N PRO A 52 -24.00 33.60 61.16
CA PRO A 52 -24.30 32.21 60.86
C PRO A 52 -23.02 31.39 60.82
N ARG A 53 -23.00 30.20 61.41
CA ARG A 53 -21.82 29.32 61.41
C ARG A 53 -22.10 28.01 60.71
N PHE A 54 -21.35 27.75 59.63
CA PHE A 54 -21.38 26.45 58.96
C PHE A 54 -20.83 25.35 59.87
N GLU A 55 -21.51 24.20 59.88
CA GLU A 55 -21.02 23.00 60.59
C GLU A 55 -19.70 22.48 60.01
N LYS A 56 -19.50 22.65 58.70
CA LYS A 56 -18.26 22.32 57.98
C LYS A 56 -17.91 23.45 57.02
N SER A 57 -16.76 24.08 57.23
CA SER A 57 -16.29 25.23 56.43
C SER A 57 -15.58 24.84 55.13
N LEU A 58 -15.09 23.61 55.03
CA LEU A 58 -14.48 23.03 53.83
C LEU A 58 -15.03 21.63 53.59
N ALA A 59 -15.53 21.38 52.38
CA ALA A 59 -15.96 20.07 51.96
C ALA A 59 -15.54 19.80 50.51
N SER A 60 -15.23 18.53 50.20
CA SER A 60 -14.88 18.09 48.86
C SER A 60 -15.80 16.95 48.45
N PHE A 61 -16.42 17.09 47.29
CA PHE A 61 -17.37 16.14 46.74
C PHE A 61 -17.00 15.78 45.31
N ARG A 62 -17.52 14.65 44.85
CA ARG A 62 -17.38 14.18 43.49
C ARG A 62 -18.75 13.98 42.86
N VAL A 63 -18.85 14.25 41.57
CA VAL A 63 -20.05 14.06 40.76
C VAL A 63 -19.60 13.62 39.37
N THR A 64 -20.29 12.68 38.74
CA THR A 64 -19.97 12.28 37.36
C THR A 64 -20.49 13.32 36.38
N GLU A 65 -19.85 13.49 35.23
CA GLU A 65 -20.30 14.49 34.25
C GLU A 65 -21.66 14.18 33.61
N ASN A 66 -22.01 12.89 33.54
CA ASN A 66 -23.33 12.44 33.11
C ASN A 66 -24.44 12.61 34.16
N ALA A 67 -24.16 13.29 35.29
CA ALA A 67 -25.15 13.55 36.32
C ALA A 67 -26.33 14.36 35.78
N LEU A 68 -27.54 13.86 36.01
CA LEU A 68 -28.76 14.51 35.55
C LEU A 68 -29.00 15.83 36.29
N ASN A 69 -29.65 16.78 35.61
CA ASN A 69 -30.13 18.00 36.24
C ASN A 69 -31.03 17.67 37.44
N GLY A 70 -30.75 18.30 38.57
CA GLY A 70 -31.39 18.04 39.86
C GLY A 70 -30.62 17.08 40.77
N THR A 71 -29.50 16.50 40.32
CA THR A 71 -28.62 15.67 41.16
C THR A 71 -28.16 16.47 42.37
N ILE A 72 -28.44 15.95 43.57
CA ILE A 72 -28.06 16.56 44.84
C ILE A 72 -26.63 16.15 45.16
N ILE A 73 -25.76 17.14 45.39
CA ILE A 73 -24.35 16.92 45.73
C ILE A 73 -24.21 16.80 47.25
N PHE A 74 -24.73 17.81 47.95
CA PHE A 74 -24.65 17.92 49.40
C PHE A 74 -25.66 18.96 49.91
N ARG A 75 -25.97 18.92 51.21
CA ARG A 75 -26.77 19.92 51.89
C ARG A 75 -25.90 20.69 52.87
N VAL A 76 -25.64 21.96 52.60
CA VAL A 76 -24.95 22.82 53.56
C VAL A 76 -25.86 23.11 54.74
N ASN A 77 -25.26 23.16 55.94
CA ASN A 77 -25.95 23.52 57.16
C ASN A 77 -25.14 24.58 57.91
N ALA A 78 -25.80 25.69 58.23
CA ALA A 78 -25.30 26.74 59.09
C ALA A 78 -26.33 27.06 60.15
N THR A 79 -25.85 27.34 61.37
CA THR A 79 -26.68 27.69 62.52
C THR A 79 -26.29 29.05 63.04
N ASP A 80 -27.27 29.84 63.46
CA ASP A 80 -27.08 31.13 64.10
C ASP A 80 -27.53 31.05 65.56
N ALA A 81 -26.85 31.77 66.46
CA ALA A 81 -27.11 31.73 67.90
C ALA A 81 -28.18 32.74 68.34
N ASP A 82 -28.52 33.71 67.49
CA ASP A 82 -29.49 34.77 67.77
C ASP A 82 -30.93 34.23 67.80
N LEU A 83 -31.95 35.11 67.86
CA LEU A 83 -33.36 34.71 67.95
C LEU A 83 -34.23 35.27 66.82
N GLY A 84 -35.25 34.51 66.42
CA GLY A 84 -36.24 34.96 65.44
C GLY A 84 -35.64 35.20 64.06
N ASN A 85 -35.74 36.45 63.55
CA ASN A 85 -35.21 36.81 62.23
C ASN A 85 -33.67 36.87 62.21
N ASN A 86 -33.04 37.32 63.30
CA ASN A 86 -31.58 37.34 63.43
C ASN A 86 -31.02 35.91 63.40
N ALA A 87 -31.80 34.91 63.83
CA ALA A 87 -31.40 33.51 63.72
C ALA A 87 -31.67 32.87 62.33
N LYS A 88 -32.43 33.53 61.46
CA LYS A 88 -32.98 32.93 60.25
C LYS A 88 -31.96 32.94 59.11
N VAL A 89 -31.31 31.80 58.90
CA VAL A 89 -30.30 31.63 57.85
C VAL A 89 -30.92 31.45 56.46
N THR A 90 -30.36 32.16 55.48
CA THR A 90 -30.61 31.97 54.04
C THR A 90 -29.30 31.71 53.30
N TYR A 91 -29.35 30.86 52.29
CA TYR A 91 -28.16 30.46 51.52
C TYR A 91 -28.12 31.12 50.15
N SER A 92 -26.92 31.45 49.69
CA SER A 92 -26.69 31.95 48.33
C SER A 92 -25.36 31.44 47.78
N LEU A 93 -25.33 31.15 46.48
CA LEU A 93 -24.11 30.78 45.78
C LEU A 93 -23.44 32.06 45.27
N ILE A 94 -22.23 32.34 45.76
CA ILE A 94 -21.47 33.54 45.40
C ILE A 94 -20.62 33.31 44.16
N THR A 95 -20.14 32.08 43.96
CA THR A 95 -19.42 31.71 42.73
C THR A 95 -20.35 31.80 41.53
N ASP A 96 -19.94 32.56 40.51
CA ASP A 96 -20.68 32.67 39.25
C ASP A 96 -20.55 31.38 38.43
N THR A 97 -21.63 30.62 38.34
CA THR A 97 -21.72 29.40 37.54
C THR A 97 -23.16 29.16 37.13
N LYS A 98 -23.34 28.52 35.97
CA LYS A 98 -24.65 28.08 35.46
C LYS A 98 -24.91 26.59 35.72
N ASP A 99 -23.92 25.89 36.27
CA ASP A 99 -23.92 24.43 36.38
C ASP A 99 -24.49 23.96 37.73
N PHE A 100 -24.39 24.80 38.77
CA PHE A 100 -24.83 24.49 40.12
C PHE A 100 -25.75 25.58 40.68
N ARG A 101 -26.65 25.18 41.59
CA ARG A 101 -27.42 26.11 42.43
C ARG A 101 -27.43 25.62 43.87
N VAL A 102 -27.56 26.56 44.80
CA VAL A 102 -27.92 26.26 46.18
C VAL A 102 -29.35 26.73 46.44
N ASP A 103 -30.16 25.87 47.03
CA ASP A 103 -31.50 26.23 47.46
C ASP A 103 -31.42 27.16 48.69
N PRO A 104 -32.05 28.35 48.64
CA PRO A 104 -31.85 29.39 49.64
C PRO A 104 -32.44 29.08 51.01
N GLU A 105 -33.41 28.16 51.10
CA GLU A 105 -34.08 27.80 52.36
C GLU A 105 -33.51 26.51 52.95
N THR A 106 -33.22 25.53 52.11
CA THR A 106 -32.81 24.19 52.55
C THR A 106 -31.31 23.99 52.58
N GLY A 107 -30.53 24.83 51.87
CA GLY A 107 -29.09 24.69 51.72
C GLY A 107 -28.66 23.55 50.79
N VAL A 108 -29.59 22.98 50.00
CA VAL A 108 -29.28 21.88 49.07
C VAL A 108 -28.52 22.42 47.86
N LEU A 109 -27.29 21.93 47.66
CA LEU A 109 -26.49 22.16 46.47
C LEU A 109 -26.80 21.08 45.42
N SER A 110 -27.24 21.50 44.24
CA SER A 110 -27.63 20.59 43.14
C SER A 110 -27.11 21.04 41.78
N VAL A 111 -26.90 20.07 40.89
CA VAL A 111 -26.61 20.29 39.46
C VAL A 111 -27.85 20.83 38.74
N ILE A 112 -27.69 21.80 37.84
CA ILE A 112 -28.80 22.41 37.07
C ILE A 112 -28.55 22.51 35.56
N ALA A 113 -27.32 22.27 35.12
CA ALA A 113 -26.97 22.15 33.71
C ALA A 113 -26.04 20.94 33.51
N PRO A 114 -25.97 20.39 32.28
CA PRO A 114 -25.03 19.32 31.97
C PRO A 114 -23.61 19.71 32.32
N LEU A 115 -22.94 18.81 33.05
CA LEU A 115 -21.51 18.92 33.35
C LEU A 115 -20.72 18.33 32.19
N ASP A 116 -19.48 18.80 32.06
CA ASP A 116 -18.54 18.42 31.00
C ASP A 116 -17.15 18.57 31.62
N ARG A 117 -16.49 17.44 31.87
CA ARG A 117 -15.21 17.39 32.57
C ARG A 117 -14.10 17.95 31.69
N GLU A 118 -14.12 17.68 30.39
CA GLU A 118 -13.19 18.19 29.39
C GLU A 118 -13.22 19.72 29.33
N ARG A 119 -14.39 20.32 29.58
CA ARG A 119 -14.54 21.77 29.74
C ARG A 119 -14.07 22.26 31.11
N GLN A 120 -14.49 21.62 32.20
CA GLN A 120 -14.12 22.02 33.55
C GLN A 120 -14.21 20.86 34.58
N GLU A 121 -13.05 20.33 34.97
CA GLU A 121 -12.94 19.24 35.95
C GLU A 121 -13.24 19.68 37.39
N ILE A 122 -12.84 20.89 37.80
CA ILE A 122 -12.88 21.32 39.20
C ILE A 122 -13.68 22.61 39.35
N TYR A 123 -14.63 22.59 40.28
CA TYR A 123 -15.42 23.75 40.70
C TYR A 123 -15.15 24.09 42.15
N GLU A 124 -14.78 25.34 42.42
CA GLU A 124 -14.62 25.90 43.77
C GLU A 124 -15.81 26.82 44.08
N LEU A 125 -16.83 26.23 44.71
CA LEU A 125 -18.11 26.86 44.97
C LEU A 125 -18.11 27.52 46.35
N ARG A 126 -18.18 28.85 46.37
CA ARG A 126 -18.27 29.65 47.58
C ARG A 126 -19.74 29.89 47.89
N ILE A 127 -20.20 29.33 49.01
CA ILE A 127 -21.58 29.43 49.48
C ILE A 127 -21.61 30.36 50.69
N ARG A 128 -22.53 31.32 50.68
CA ARG A 128 -22.75 32.26 51.76
C ARG A 128 -24.01 31.88 52.53
N ALA A 129 -23.90 31.86 53.85
CA ALA A 129 -25.02 31.83 54.78
C ALA A 129 -25.19 33.23 55.36
N THR A 130 -26.36 33.83 55.19
CA THR A 130 -26.69 35.18 55.68
C THR A 130 -27.87 35.07 56.63
N ASP A 131 -27.79 35.74 57.77
CA ASP A 131 -28.92 35.85 58.71
C ASP A 131 -30.05 36.73 58.14
N GLY A 132 -31.14 36.87 58.90
CA GLY A 132 -32.27 37.73 58.55
C GLY A 132 -32.17 39.16 59.08
N GLY A 133 -31.01 39.58 59.58
CA GLY A 133 -30.73 41.00 59.83
C GLY A 133 -30.91 41.78 58.52
N GLY A 134 -31.40 43.01 58.57
CA GLY A 134 -31.77 43.70 57.33
C GLY A 134 -32.32 45.10 57.43
N ASP A 135 -32.34 45.70 58.62
CA ASP A 135 -32.66 47.12 58.76
C ASP A 135 -31.40 47.95 59.07
N GLN A 136 -31.52 49.28 59.07
CA GLN A 136 -30.36 50.17 59.33
C GLN A 136 -29.82 50.05 60.76
N SER A 137 -30.57 49.44 61.68
CA SER A 137 -30.18 49.19 63.07
C SER A 137 -29.57 47.80 63.28
N THR A 138 -29.97 46.78 62.51
CA THR A 138 -29.49 45.40 62.59
C THR A 138 -29.00 44.93 61.20
N PRO A 139 -27.77 45.28 60.81
CA PRO A 139 -27.21 44.85 59.53
C PRO A 139 -27.08 43.33 59.48
N ALA A 140 -27.37 42.74 58.31
CA ALA A 140 -27.22 41.31 58.09
C ALA A 140 -25.76 40.87 58.26
N LEU A 141 -25.52 39.82 59.04
CA LEU A 141 -24.21 39.19 59.17
C LEU A 141 -24.19 37.91 58.33
N PHE A 142 -22.98 37.51 57.92
CA PHE A 142 -22.81 36.36 57.04
C PHE A 142 -21.50 35.63 57.31
N SER A 143 -21.48 34.35 56.93
CA SER A 143 -20.26 33.57 56.77
C SER A 143 -20.22 32.89 55.41
N GLU A 144 -19.04 32.43 55.02
CA GLU A 144 -18.81 31.75 53.74
C GLU A 144 -18.14 30.40 53.97
N ALA A 145 -18.55 29.39 53.20
CA ALA A 145 -17.93 28.08 53.12
C ALA A 145 -17.44 27.82 51.69
N LEU A 146 -16.32 27.10 51.57
CA LEU A 146 -15.79 26.67 50.29
C LEU A 146 -16.09 25.19 50.06
N VAL A 147 -16.79 24.90 48.96
CA VAL A 147 -17.12 23.55 48.53
C VAL A 147 -16.39 23.26 47.23
N ARG A 148 -15.50 22.28 47.25
CA ARG A 148 -14.82 21.80 46.05
C ARG A 148 -15.58 20.64 45.45
N VAL A 149 -16.06 20.78 44.22
CA VAL A 149 -16.68 19.71 43.44
C VAL A 149 -15.70 19.29 42.36
N THR A 150 -15.35 18.01 42.33
CA THR A 150 -14.55 17.41 41.24
C THR A 150 -15.49 16.60 40.36
N VAL A 151 -15.46 16.87 39.06
CA VAL A 151 -16.22 16.12 38.07
C VAL A 151 -15.42 14.87 37.72
N ASP A 152 -16.00 13.70 37.98
CA ASP A 152 -15.42 12.41 37.60
C ASP A 152 -15.78 12.12 36.12
N ASP A 153 -14.77 11.61 35.40
CA ASP A 153 -14.79 11.24 33.98
C ASP A 153 -15.77 10.10 33.66
N ILE A 154 -16.40 10.21 32.51
CA ILE A 154 -17.18 9.18 31.83
C ILE A 154 -16.62 9.06 30.41
N ASN A 155 -16.46 7.82 29.93
CA ASN A 155 -15.97 7.58 28.57
C ASN A 155 -17.02 7.98 27.52
N ASP A 156 -17.06 9.26 27.14
CA ASP A 156 -18.03 9.84 26.20
C ASP A 156 -17.38 10.48 24.97
N ASN A 157 -16.06 10.59 24.93
CA ASN A 157 -15.31 10.93 23.73
C ASN A 157 -14.74 9.65 23.10
N ALA A 158 -14.91 9.50 21.78
CA ALA A 158 -14.25 8.43 21.04
C ALA A 158 -12.88 8.90 20.55
N PRO A 159 -11.88 8.01 20.38
CA PRO A 159 -10.59 8.39 19.80
C PRO A 159 -10.79 9.06 18.44
N GLU A 160 -10.17 10.22 18.18
CA GLU A 160 -10.27 10.94 16.92
C GLU A 160 -8.93 10.95 16.17
N PHE A 161 -8.91 10.44 14.93
CA PHE A 161 -7.72 10.46 14.08
C PHE A 161 -7.38 11.89 13.63
N SER A 162 -6.11 12.29 13.76
CA SER A 162 -5.67 13.64 13.40
C SER A 162 -5.72 13.92 11.88
N ILE A 163 -5.69 12.86 11.06
CA ILE A 163 -5.78 12.94 9.59
C ILE A 163 -6.82 11.93 9.14
N GLN A 164 -7.83 12.41 8.42
CA GLN A 164 -8.79 11.57 7.70
C GLN A 164 -8.26 11.27 6.30
N ASP A 165 -8.45 10.03 5.84
CA ASP A 165 -8.10 9.56 4.49
C ASP A 165 -6.63 9.82 4.09
N LEU A 166 -5.72 9.09 4.71
CA LEU A 166 -4.29 9.21 4.46
C LEU A 166 -3.87 8.42 3.21
N SER A 167 -3.22 9.07 2.23
CA SER A 167 -2.58 8.39 1.09
C SER A 167 -1.06 8.41 1.22
N VAL A 168 -0.42 7.25 1.07
CA VAL A 168 1.03 7.08 1.14
C VAL A 168 1.52 6.19 -0.01
N ARG A 169 2.76 6.41 -0.42
CA ARG A 169 3.39 5.66 -1.51
C ARG A 169 4.60 4.89 -0.99
N ILE A 170 4.75 3.63 -1.39
CA ILE A 170 5.87 2.77 -1.00
C ILE A 170 6.36 1.98 -2.20
N ARG A 171 7.68 1.78 -2.32
CA ARG A 171 8.24 0.91 -3.37
C ARG A 171 7.98 -0.55 -3.05
N GLU A 172 7.82 -1.39 -4.07
CA GLU A 172 7.62 -2.83 -3.86
C GLU A 172 8.86 -3.56 -3.33
N ASP A 173 10.05 -3.10 -3.75
CA ASP A 173 11.36 -3.70 -3.43
C ASP A 173 11.80 -3.53 -1.96
N VAL A 174 10.95 -2.97 -1.11
CA VAL A 174 11.24 -2.78 0.31
C VAL A 174 11.14 -4.10 1.08
N PRO A 175 12.05 -4.36 2.03
CA PRO A 175 11.99 -5.59 2.81
C PRO A 175 10.75 -5.63 3.71
N LYS A 176 10.33 -6.85 4.06
CA LYS A 176 9.32 -7.10 5.09
C LYS A 176 9.70 -6.38 6.39
N GLY A 177 8.73 -5.70 7.00
CA GLY A 177 8.89 -4.98 8.26
C GLY A 177 9.25 -3.50 8.09
N THR A 178 9.34 -3.02 6.85
CA THR A 178 9.52 -1.60 6.51
C THR A 178 8.34 -0.79 7.04
N VAL A 179 8.64 0.37 7.61
CA VAL A 179 7.61 1.33 8.08
C VAL A 179 6.98 1.99 6.87
N VAL A 180 5.66 1.89 6.76
CA VAL A 180 4.86 2.50 5.70
C VAL A 180 4.45 3.91 6.14
N THR A 181 3.80 3.99 7.30
CA THR A 181 3.34 5.26 7.88
C THR A 181 3.04 5.07 9.37
N VAL A 182 2.73 6.16 10.06
CA VAL A 182 2.26 6.16 11.45
C VAL A 182 0.93 6.89 11.49
N VAL A 183 -0.08 6.23 12.02
CA VAL A 183 -1.37 6.89 12.33
C VAL A 183 -1.39 7.31 13.79
N SER A 184 -2.13 8.37 14.09
CA SER A 184 -2.34 8.84 15.46
C SER A 184 -3.78 9.27 15.63
N ALA A 185 -4.37 8.85 16.75
CA ALA A 185 -5.63 9.35 17.26
C ALA A 185 -5.41 10.02 18.62
N ILE A 186 -6.36 10.88 19.01
CA ILE A 186 -6.38 11.60 20.29
C ILE A 186 -7.73 11.34 20.92
N ASP A 187 -7.75 11.13 22.24
CA ASP A 187 -8.95 10.96 23.04
C ASP A 187 -8.91 12.00 24.16
N LEU A 188 -10.03 12.69 24.39
CA LEU A 188 -10.11 13.84 25.29
C LEU A 188 -10.45 13.44 26.73
N ASP A 189 -10.88 12.19 26.94
CA ASP A 189 -11.20 11.65 28.26
C ASP A 189 -9.92 11.50 29.11
N SER A 190 -10.02 10.83 30.26
CA SER A 190 -8.88 10.65 31.17
C SER A 190 -8.66 9.21 31.64
N GLY A 191 -7.40 8.87 31.93
CA GLY A 191 -7.04 7.54 32.41
C GLY A 191 -7.26 6.47 31.33
N PRO A 192 -7.84 5.29 31.66
CA PRO A 192 -8.09 4.24 30.67
C PRO A 192 -9.01 4.67 29.52
N SER A 193 -9.94 5.60 29.77
CA SER A 193 -10.82 6.18 28.75
C SER A 193 -10.03 6.90 27.65
N SER A 194 -8.84 7.42 27.95
CA SER A 194 -7.98 8.08 26.95
C SER A 194 -6.85 7.20 26.40
N GLU A 195 -6.75 5.94 26.83
CA GLU A 195 -5.68 5.03 26.40
C GLU A 195 -6.04 4.34 25.09
N ILE A 196 -5.42 4.79 23.99
CA ILE A 196 -5.74 4.32 22.64
C ILE A 196 -4.95 3.07 22.27
N LEU A 197 -5.64 2.12 21.65
CA LEU A 197 -5.07 0.93 21.02
C LEU A 197 -5.45 0.90 19.54
N TYR A 198 -4.47 0.59 18.69
CA TYR A 198 -4.65 0.54 17.25
C TYR A 198 -4.80 -0.89 16.74
N SER A 199 -5.67 -1.10 15.76
CA SER A 199 -5.82 -2.34 15.01
C SER A 199 -6.27 -2.06 13.59
N PHE A 200 -6.32 -3.08 12.74
CA PHE A 200 -7.09 -2.98 11.50
C PHE A 200 -8.57 -3.30 11.77
N GLY A 201 -9.45 -2.68 11.01
CA GLY A 201 -10.86 -3.07 10.90
C GLY A 201 -11.01 -4.42 10.21
N GLU A 202 -12.25 -4.89 10.08
CA GLU A 202 -12.53 -6.17 9.42
C GLU A 202 -12.08 -6.15 7.96
N ASN A 203 -11.24 -7.11 7.55
CA ASN A 203 -10.57 -7.16 6.23
C ASN A 203 -9.75 -5.89 5.88
N GLY A 204 -9.37 -5.09 6.89
CA GLY A 204 -8.67 -3.81 6.70
C GLY A 204 -7.14 -3.89 6.66
N ASP A 205 -6.54 -5.08 6.73
CA ASP A 205 -5.09 -5.29 6.78
C ASP A 205 -4.42 -5.45 5.40
N GLY A 206 -5.21 -5.26 4.34
CA GLY A 206 -4.76 -5.44 2.96
C GLY A 206 -4.44 -6.91 2.65
N GLU A 207 -5.26 -7.85 3.12
CA GLU A 207 -5.09 -9.30 2.92
C GLU A 207 -3.79 -9.83 3.56
N GLY A 208 -3.50 -9.36 4.77
CA GLY A 208 -2.28 -9.69 5.51
C GLY A 208 -1.00 -9.08 4.92
N SER A 209 -1.11 -8.13 3.99
CA SER A 209 0.04 -7.39 3.44
C SER A 209 0.69 -6.47 4.46
N PHE A 210 -0.09 -6.00 5.44
CA PHE A 210 0.34 -5.04 6.44
C PHE A 210 0.07 -5.52 7.87
N LYS A 211 0.83 -4.97 8.81
CA LYS A 211 0.61 -5.12 10.25
C LYS A 211 0.72 -3.76 10.92
N ILE A 212 -0.09 -3.53 11.95
CA ILE A 212 -0.07 -2.31 12.74
C ILE A 212 0.43 -2.61 14.16
N ASP A 213 1.29 -1.76 14.67
CA ASP A 213 1.71 -1.80 16.07
C ASP A 213 0.61 -1.23 16.96
N LYS A 214 0.18 -2.03 17.94
CA LYS A 214 -1.01 -1.75 18.76
C LYS A 214 -0.90 -0.47 19.60
N GLN A 215 0.32 -0.04 19.94
CA GLN A 215 0.54 1.08 20.85
C GLN A 215 0.94 2.35 20.10
N SER A 216 1.82 2.22 19.10
CA SER A 216 2.35 3.38 18.37
C SER A 216 1.56 3.77 17.13
N GLY A 217 0.63 2.92 16.65
CA GLY A 217 -0.07 3.16 15.39
C GLY A 217 0.83 3.03 14.16
N THR A 218 2.04 2.48 14.30
CA THR A 218 2.98 2.31 13.19
C THR A 218 2.52 1.17 12.28
N ILE A 219 2.28 1.48 11.01
CA ILE A 219 1.94 0.49 9.98
C ILE A 219 3.23 0.03 9.30
N ARG A 220 3.41 -1.29 9.17
CA ARG A 220 4.57 -1.93 8.55
C ARG A 220 4.16 -2.98 7.54
N THR A 221 5.01 -3.23 6.54
CA THR A 221 4.84 -4.36 5.63
C THR A 221 4.96 -5.69 6.39
N ALA A 222 4.04 -6.62 6.14
CA ALA A 222 4.01 -7.96 6.74
C ALA A 222 4.52 -9.05 5.78
N LYS A 223 4.47 -8.79 4.48
CA LYS A 223 5.11 -9.54 3.38
C LYS A 223 5.85 -8.58 2.44
N MET A 224 6.58 -9.13 1.47
CA MET A 224 7.05 -8.35 0.33
C MET A 224 5.83 -7.91 -0.49
N LEU A 225 5.90 -6.72 -1.06
CA LEU A 225 4.88 -6.18 -1.95
C LEU A 225 5.29 -6.51 -3.38
N ASP A 226 4.31 -6.59 -4.26
CA ASP A 226 4.46 -6.93 -5.68
C ASP A 226 3.46 -6.03 -6.43
N PHE A 227 3.99 -5.13 -7.25
CA PHE A 227 3.24 -4.13 -7.99
C PHE A 227 2.36 -4.80 -9.07
N GLU A 228 2.88 -5.82 -9.73
CA GLU A 228 2.18 -6.63 -10.74
C GLU A 228 1.01 -7.41 -10.14
N GLU A 229 1.15 -7.91 -8.91
CA GLU A 229 0.06 -8.53 -8.16
C GLU A 229 -0.97 -7.49 -7.73
N ARG A 230 -0.53 -6.39 -7.09
CA ARG A 230 -1.43 -5.38 -6.53
C ARG A 230 -0.81 -4.00 -6.34
N GLN A 231 -1.33 -3.04 -7.08
CA GLN A 231 -0.86 -1.65 -7.06
C GLN A 231 -1.40 -0.80 -5.90
N ILE A 232 -2.59 -1.13 -5.38
CA ILE A 232 -3.26 -0.31 -4.36
C ILE A 232 -3.82 -1.20 -3.25
N HIS A 233 -3.48 -0.85 -2.00
CA HIS A 233 -4.08 -1.42 -0.81
C HIS A 233 -4.89 -0.36 -0.06
N SER A 234 -6.17 -0.65 0.17
CA SER A 234 -7.05 0.17 1.01
C SER A 234 -7.09 -0.44 2.40
N LEU A 235 -6.48 0.23 3.36
CA LEU A 235 -6.44 -0.21 4.76
C LEU A 235 -7.52 0.52 5.55
N ILE A 236 -8.19 -0.20 6.44
CA ILE A 236 -9.13 0.40 7.41
C ILE A 236 -8.47 0.28 8.77
N VAL A 237 -8.09 1.41 9.35
CA VAL A 237 -7.41 1.47 10.64
C VAL A 237 -8.40 1.88 11.71
N LYS A 238 -8.44 1.12 12.80
CA LYS A 238 -9.32 1.33 13.94
C LYS A 238 -8.51 1.79 15.15
N ALA A 239 -8.98 2.85 15.80
CA ALA A 239 -8.51 3.26 17.12
C ALA A 239 -9.63 2.96 18.13
N ILE A 240 -9.30 2.31 19.24
CA ILE A 240 -10.24 1.98 20.32
C ILE A 240 -9.63 2.42 21.65
N ASP A 241 -10.44 3.05 22.49
CA ASP A 241 -10.05 3.38 23.86
C ASP A 241 -10.07 2.14 24.77
N ARG A 242 -9.81 2.32 26.07
CA ARG A 242 -9.97 1.28 27.10
C ARG A 242 -11.06 1.62 28.12
N GLY A 243 -11.98 2.50 27.76
CA GLY A 243 -13.14 2.87 28.56
C GLY A 243 -14.16 1.74 28.67
N THR A 244 -15.22 1.96 29.46
CA THR A 244 -16.33 1.01 29.61
C THR A 244 -17.68 1.75 29.58
N PRO A 245 -18.48 1.62 28.51
CA PRO A 245 -18.19 0.89 27.27
C PRO A 245 -17.04 1.53 26.49
N SER A 246 -16.27 0.72 25.75
CA SER A 246 -15.20 1.24 24.90
C SER A 246 -15.76 1.90 23.65
N LEU A 247 -15.25 3.07 23.28
CA LEU A 247 -15.57 3.78 22.05
C LEU A 247 -14.43 3.61 21.03
N SER A 248 -14.76 3.76 19.75
CA SER A 248 -13.79 3.55 18.68
C SER A 248 -14.11 4.38 17.45
N SER A 249 -13.08 4.74 16.71
CA SER A 249 -13.20 5.35 15.38
C SER A 249 -12.38 4.58 14.35
N GLU A 250 -12.69 4.82 13.07
CA GLU A 250 -11.98 4.22 11.94
C GLU A 250 -11.55 5.31 10.95
N THR A 251 -10.42 5.08 10.27
CA THR A 251 -9.92 5.93 9.19
C THR A 251 -9.38 5.06 8.05
N SER A 252 -9.42 5.58 6.82
CA SER A 252 -8.87 4.89 5.66
C SER A 252 -7.42 5.29 5.42
N VAL A 253 -6.56 4.33 5.12
CA VAL A 253 -5.19 4.56 4.66
C VAL A 253 -5.00 3.88 3.32
N ILE A 254 -4.77 4.66 2.27
CA ILE A 254 -4.48 4.18 0.92
C ILE A 254 -2.97 4.04 0.79
N VAL A 255 -2.49 2.83 0.49
CA VAL A 255 -1.10 2.55 0.17
C VAL A 255 -0.98 2.28 -1.32
N GLU A 256 -0.31 3.18 -2.02
CA GLU A 256 0.05 3.01 -3.43
C GLU A 256 1.44 2.38 -3.54
N VAL A 257 1.50 1.21 -4.18
CA VAL A 257 2.76 0.55 -4.49
C VAL A 257 3.38 1.23 -5.71
N ILE A 258 4.67 1.55 -5.63
CA ILE A 258 5.45 2.11 -6.72
C ILE A 258 6.24 0.96 -7.36
N ASP A 259 5.94 0.73 -8.64
CA ASP A 259 6.68 -0.14 -9.54
C ASP A 259 8.18 0.21 -9.54
N VAL A 260 8.99 -0.82 -9.36
CA VAL A 260 10.42 -0.81 -9.57
C VAL A 260 10.72 -1.80 -10.68
N ASN A 261 11.15 -1.29 -11.84
CA ASN A 261 11.53 -2.17 -12.94
C ASN A 261 12.59 -3.21 -12.52
N GLU A 262 12.15 -4.46 -12.43
CA GLU A 262 12.95 -5.63 -12.06
C GLU A 262 13.74 -6.18 -13.25
N ASN A 263 13.25 -5.94 -14.48
CA ASN A 263 13.90 -6.32 -15.72
C ASN A 263 15.12 -5.42 -16.00
N LYS A 264 16.29 -5.90 -15.61
CA LYS A 264 17.55 -5.13 -15.64
C LYS A 264 18.41 -5.48 -16.84
N TYR A 265 18.35 -6.70 -17.34
CA TYR A 265 19.22 -7.19 -18.40
C TYR A 265 18.38 -7.60 -19.61
N ALA A 266 18.83 -7.24 -20.81
CA ALA A 266 18.21 -7.75 -22.03
C ALA A 266 18.76 -9.15 -22.34
N PRO A 267 17.99 -10.04 -22.99
CA PRO A 267 18.50 -11.32 -23.46
C PRO A 267 19.70 -11.10 -24.37
N GLN A 268 20.79 -11.84 -24.18
CA GLN A 268 22.04 -11.65 -24.95
C GLN A 268 22.46 -12.93 -25.68
N PHE A 269 22.75 -12.81 -26.98
CA PHE A 269 23.41 -13.85 -27.76
C PHE A 269 24.92 -13.86 -27.46
N GLU A 270 25.53 -15.05 -27.39
CA GLU A 270 26.96 -15.22 -27.11
C GLU A 270 27.83 -14.68 -28.25
N ASP A 271 27.41 -14.93 -29.49
CA ASP A 271 28.07 -14.48 -30.71
C ASP A 271 27.32 -13.32 -31.38
N PHE A 272 28.05 -12.49 -32.14
CA PHE A 272 27.48 -11.39 -32.93
C PHE A 272 26.90 -11.84 -34.29
N VAL A 273 27.25 -13.04 -34.73
CA VAL A 273 26.72 -13.70 -35.93
C VAL A 273 26.65 -15.21 -35.70
N LEU A 274 25.53 -15.82 -36.09
CA LEU A 274 25.34 -17.26 -36.00
C LEU A 274 25.31 -17.85 -37.41
N ILE A 275 25.92 -19.02 -37.61
CA ILE A 275 26.00 -19.67 -38.91
C ILE A 275 25.28 -21.01 -38.84
N GLY A 276 24.28 -21.18 -39.70
CA GLY A 276 23.56 -22.43 -39.91
C GLY A 276 23.74 -22.93 -41.33
N SER A 277 23.43 -24.20 -41.56
CA SER A 277 23.47 -24.79 -42.90
C SER A 277 22.32 -25.75 -43.10
N ILE A 278 21.80 -25.82 -44.32
CA ILE A 278 20.75 -26.77 -44.69
C ILE A 278 21.03 -27.27 -46.11
N THR A 279 20.98 -28.59 -46.31
CA THR A 279 21.03 -29.16 -47.65
C THR A 279 19.77 -28.77 -48.42
N GLU A 280 19.89 -28.49 -49.71
CA GLU A 280 18.75 -28.16 -50.56
C GLU A 280 17.75 -29.32 -50.70
N ASN A 281 16.62 -29.07 -51.39
CA ASN A 281 15.57 -30.06 -51.66
C ASN A 281 14.90 -30.71 -50.45
N LYS A 282 15.24 -30.33 -49.22
CA LYS A 282 14.54 -30.79 -48.02
C LYS A 282 13.11 -30.26 -47.99
N PRO A 283 12.15 -31.06 -47.51
CA PRO A 283 10.75 -30.65 -47.46
C PRO A 283 10.57 -29.43 -46.53
N PRO A 284 9.51 -28.63 -46.74
CA PRO A 284 9.12 -27.59 -45.80
C PRO A 284 8.99 -28.13 -44.38
N GLY A 285 9.50 -27.37 -43.41
CA GLY A 285 9.56 -27.74 -42.00
C GLY A 285 10.88 -28.41 -41.60
N ALA A 286 11.85 -28.53 -42.50
CA ALA A 286 13.17 -29.06 -42.21
C ALA A 286 13.89 -28.19 -41.17
N HIS A 287 14.53 -28.84 -40.19
CA HIS A 287 15.31 -28.17 -39.15
C HIS A 287 16.62 -27.63 -39.71
N VAL A 288 16.91 -26.35 -39.47
CA VAL A 288 18.14 -25.69 -39.92
C VAL A 288 19.14 -25.58 -38.76
N MET A 289 18.73 -24.91 -37.68
CA MET A 289 19.54 -24.73 -36.49
C MET A 289 18.68 -24.30 -35.30
N GLN A 290 19.26 -24.27 -34.11
CA GLN A 290 18.67 -23.66 -32.93
C GLN A 290 19.55 -22.50 -32.44
N VAL A 291 18.93 -21.36 -32.15
CA VAL A 291 19.59 -20.19 -31.58
C VAL A 291 19.27 -20.08 -30.09
N THR A 292 20.18 -19.51 -29.31
CA THR A 292 19.97 -19.34 -27.87
C THR A 292 20.56 -18.01 -27.42
N ALA A 293 19.74 -17.22 -26.73
CA ALA A 293 20.15 -16.05 -25.96
C ALA A 293 19.97 -16.35 -24.47
N LYS A 294 20.80 -15.74 -23.63
CA LYS A 294 20.73 -15.86 -22.17
C LYS A 294 20.34 -14.52 -21.58
N ASP A 295 19.36 -14.56 -20.69
CA ASP A 295 19.05 -13.43 -19.83
C ASP A 295 19.75 -13.61 -18.47
N LEU A 296 20.21 -12.50 -17.88
CA LEU A 296 20.91 -12.49 -16.60
C LEU A 296 19.99 -12.11 -15.42
N ASP A 297 18.72 -11.80 -15.67
CA ASP A 297 17.74 -11.58 -14.62
C ASP A 297 17.37 -12.87 -13.84
N PRO A 298 16.88 -12.74 -12.59
CA PRO A 298 16.48 -13.89 -11.79
C PRO A 298 15.44 -14.79 -12.50
N PRO A 299 15.43 -16.12 -12.25
CA PRO A 299 14.48 -17.02 -12.90
C PRO A 299 13.02 -16.59 -12.70
N GLY A 300 12.36 -16.23 -13.80
CA GLY A 300 11.03 -15.60 -13.81
C GLY A 300 10.64 -15.15 -15.22
N PRO A 301 9.51 -14.42 -15.38
CA PRO A 301 9.09 -13.82 -16.65
C PRO A 301 10.18 -12.96 -17.29
N ASP A 302 10.91 -12.18 -16.49
CA ASP A 302 11.96 -11.25 -16.96
C ASP A 302 13.18 -11.97 -17.52
N SER A 303 13.45 -13.20 -17.09
CA SER A 303 14.53 -14.03 -17.64
C SER A 303 14.08 -14.95 -18.79
N ARG A 304 12.77 -15.03 -19.07
CA ARG A 304 12.21 -16.01 -20.00
C ARG A 304 12.22 -15.47 -21.43
N VAL A 305 13.11 -16.03 -22.24
CA VAL A 305 13.34 -15.57 -23.62
C VAL A 305 12.39 -16.23 -24.62
N GLY A 306 11.80 -15.41 -25.50
CA GLY A 306 11.16 -15.84 -26.75
C GLY A 306 11.90 -15.29 -27.98
N TYR A 307 11.79 -15.97 -29.12
CA TYR A 307 12.52 -15.64 -30.35
C TYR A 307 11.59 -15.27 -31.51
N SER A 308 12.08 -14.40 -32.40
CA SER A 308 11.36 -14.03 -33.62
C SER A 308 12.32 -13.61 -34.74
N ILE A 309 11.93 -13.82 -36.00
CA ILE A 309 12.64 -13.27 -37.15
C ILE A 309 12.01 -11.90 -37.49
N LYS A 310 12.80 -10.83 -37.45
CA LYS A 310 12.34 -9.45 -37.69
C LYS A 310 12.80 -8.87 -39.02
N GLY A 311 13.75 -9.51 -39.69
CA GLY A 311 14.36 -8.97 -40.91
C GLY A 311 15.19 -10.00 -41.65
N GLY A 312 15.79 -9.54 -42.76
CA GLY A 312 16.61 -10.37 -43.63
C GLY A 312 15.91 -10.80 -44.91
N ASP A 313 16.66 -11.44 -45.80
CA ASP A 313 16.20 -11.85 -47.12
C ASP A 313 15.64 -13.29 -47.15
N GLY A 314 15.60 -13.96 -45.99
CA GLY A 314 14.92 -15.23 -45.75
C GLY A 314 13.53 -15.09 -45.11
N LEU A 315 12.99 -13.87 -45.00
CA LEU A 315 11.62 -13.65 -44.52
C LEU A 315 10.60 -14.40 -45.39
N GLY A 316 9.68 -15.13 -44.76
CA GLY A 316 8.69 -15.96 -45.45
C GLY A 316 9.25 -17.29 -46.00
N ILE A 317 10.56 -17.47 -45.99
CA ILE A 317 11.25 -18.71 -46.36
C ILE A 317 11.64 -19.52 -45.13
N PHE A 318 11.90 -18.84 -44.01
CA PHE A 318 12.21 -19.47 -42.72
C PHE A 318 11.20 -19.03 -41.65
N ALA A 319 10.97 -19.92 -40.69
CA ALA A 319 10.23 -19.65 -39.46
C ALA A 319 11.11 -19.99 -38.26
N ILE A 320 10.84 -19.34 -37.13
CA ILE A 320 11.45 -19.64 -35.83
C ILE A 320 10.33 -19.88 -34.81
N ASP A 321 10.50 -20.88 -33.94
CA ASP A 321 9.60 -21.09 -32.80
C ASP A 321 10.06 -20.31 -31.56
N ASN A 322 9.24 -20.34 -30.50
CA ASN A 322 9.53 -19.62 -29.26
C ASN A 322 10.75 -20.17 -28.51
N GLU A 323 11.22 -21.37 -28.86
CA GLU A 323 12.38 -22.06 -28.30
C GLU A 323 13.66 -21.81 -29.12
N GLY A 324 13.58 -21.01 -30.19
CA GLY A 324 14.72 -20.59 -31.00
C GLY A 324 15.07 -21.53 -32.15
N THR A 325 14.21 -22.50 -32.47
CA THR A 325 14.45 -23.46 -33.56
C THR A 325 14.04 -22.85 -34.90
N ILE A 326 15.00 -22.72 -35.81
CA ILE A 326 14.77 -22.23 -37.18
C ILE A 326 14.45 -23.41 -38.09
N ARG A 327 13.37 -23.27 -38.88
CA ARG A 327 12.92 -24.26 -39.86
C ARG A 327 12.61 -23.62 -41.21
N THR A 328 12.70 -24.39 -42.28
CA THR A 328 12.30 -23.95 -43.62
C THR A 328 10.76 -23.90 -43.74
N LEU A 329 10.23 -22.99 -44.55
CA LEU A 329 8.83 -22.92 -44.98
C LEU A 329 8.65 -23.29 -46.45
N ALA A 330 9.74 -23.35 -47.21
CA ALA A 330 9.79 -23.74 -48.60
C ALA A 330 10.96 -24.70 -48.84
N THR A 331 10.90 -25.43 -49.95
CA THR A 331 12.06 -26.15 -50.49
C THR A 331 13.07 -25.14 -51.01
N LEU A 332 14.35 -25.32 -50.67
CA LEU A 332 15.44 -24.46 -51.09
C LEU A 332 16.17 -25.10 -52.27
N ASP A 333 16.77 -24.26 -53.11
CA ASP A 333 17.49 -24.62 -54.33
C ASP A 333 18.76 -23.77 -54.38
N LEU A 334 19.92 -24.43 -54.35
CA LEU A 334 21.25 -23.81 -54.27
C LEU A 334 21.51 -22.98 -55.53
N GLU A 335 21.21 -23.54 -56.69
CA GLU A 335 21.44 -22.97 -58.02
C GLU A 335 20.67 -21.66 -58.21
N THR A 336 19.51 -21.53 -57.55
CA THR A 336 18.75 -20.28 -57.49
C THR A 336 19.32 -19.31 -56.46
N LYS A 337 19.58 -19.78 -55.23
CA LYS A 337 20.08 -18.91 -54.16
C LYS A 337 20.94 -19.67 -53.13
N PRO A 338 22.25 -19.33 -53.02
CA PRO A 338 23.18 -20.13 -52.23
C PRO A 338 23.16 -19.85 -50.72
N SER A 339 22.58 -18.73 -50.30
CA SER A 339 22.56 -18.35 -48.88
C SER A 339 21.49 -17.32 -48.55
N TYR A 340 21.18 -17.22 -47.25
CA TYR A 340 20.22 -16.28 -46.70
C TYR A 340 20.77 -15.63 -45.43
N TRP A 341 20.37 -14.38 -45.20
CA TRP A 341 20.57 -13.64 -43.97
C TRP A 341 19.22 -13.46 -43.26
N LEU A 342 19.19 -13.77 -41.96
CA LEU A 342 18.05 -13.50 -41.08
C LEU A 342 18.49 -12.54 -39.97
N THR A 343 17.63 -11.60 -39.61
CA THR A 343 17.75 -10.83 -38.37
C THR A 343 16.83 -11.45 -37.33
N VAL A 344 17.41 -12.19 -36.39
CA VAL A 344 16.69 -12.88 -35.31
C VAL A 344 16.78 -12.05 -34.04
N CYS A 345 15.66 -11.83 -33.37
CA CYS A 345 15.60 -11.11 -32.10
C CYS A 345 15.11 -12.03 -30.97
N ALA A 346 15.79 -11.93 -29.83
CA ALA A 346 15.42 -12.52 -28.55
C ALA A 346 14.80 -11.43 -27.68
N GLN A 347 13.66 -11.72 -27.05
CA GLN A 347 12.93 -10.79 -26.19
C GLN A 347 12.48 -11.52 -24.92
N ASP A 348 12.62 -10.88 -23.76
CA ASP A 348 12.09 -11.42 -22.51
C ASP A 348 10.55 -11.30 -22.43
N GLN A 349 9.96 -11.79 -21.34
CA GLN A 349 8.51 -11.71 -21.08
C GLN A 349 8.18 -10.78 -19.91
N ALA A 350 9.03 -9.78 -19.66
CA ALA A 350 8.75 -8.76 -18.66
C ALA A 350 7.56 -7.88 -19.06
N VAL A 351 6.99 -7.16 -18.09
CA VAL A 351 5.91 -6.17 -18.31
C VAL A 351 6.38 -5.06 -19.25
N VAL A 352 7.62 -4.60 -19.08
CA VAL A 352 8.33 -3.73 -20.02
C VAL A 352 9.47 -4.55 -20.64
N PRO A 353 9.28 -5.14 -21.84
CA PRO A 353 10.21 -6.12 -22.35
C PRO A 353 11.48 -5.50 -22.95
N LEU A 354 12.62 -6.12 -22.68
CA LEU A 354 13.89 -5.83 -23.33
C LEU A 354 14.17 -6.87 -24.41
N HIS A 355 14.96 -6.48 -25.41
CA HIS A 355 15.31 -7.36 -26.52
C HIS A 355 16.71 -7.08 -27.05
N SER A 356 17.28 -8.10 -27.72
CA SER A 356 18.46 -7.97 -28.56
C SER A 356 18.26 -8.71 -29.87
N CYS A 357 19.06 -8.38 -30.89
CA CYS A 357 18.99 -9.03 -32.19
C CYS A 357 20.39 -9.46 -32.67
N VAL A 358 20.44 -10.56 -33.41
CA VAL A 358 21.64 -11.15 -34.01
C VAL A 358 21.40 -11.44 -35.49
N GLN A 359 22.47 -11.39 -36.29
CA GLN A 359 22.42 -11.83 -37.68
C GLN A 359 22.67 -13.34 -37.75
N VAL A 360 21.84 -14.06 -38.50
CA VAL A 360 22.00 -15.48 -38.76
C VAL A 360 22.24 -15.67 -40.26
N PHE A 361 23.40 -16.23 -40.60
CA PHE A 361 23.74 -16.62 -41.97
C PHE A 361 23.40 -18.09 -42.18
N ILE A 362 22.53 -18.38 -43.15
CA ILE A 362 22.16 -19.74 -43.52
C ILE A 362 22.80 -20.06 -44.86
N GLN A 363 23.69 -21.04 -44.86
CA GLN A 363 24.29 -21.58 -46.07
C GLN A 363 23.45 -22.74 -46.62
N VAL A 364 23.07 -22.67 -47.89
CA VAL A 364 22.48 -23.81 -48.58
C VAL A 364 23.61 -24.73 -49.02
N GLN A 365 23.48 -26.03 -48.76
CA GLN A 365 24.46 -27.04 -49.16
C GLN A 365 23.94 -27.80 -50.38
N ASN A 366 24.86 -28.05 -51.31
CA ASN A 366 24.61 -28.76 -52.56
C ASN A 366 24.10 -30.18 -52.34
N GLU A 367 23.12 -30.60 -53.11
CA GLU A 367 22.71 -31.98 -53.32
C GLU A 367 22.77 -32.25 -54.84
N ASN A 368 23.37 -33.37 -55.26
CA ASN A 368 23.53 -33.65 -56.69
C ASN A 368 22.18 -33.99 -57.34
N ASP A 369 21.45 -32.98 -57.79
CA ASP A 369 20.09 -33.10 -58.33
C ASP A 369 19.98 -32.62 -59.79
N ASN A 370 21.01 -31.97 -60.31
CA ASN A 370 21.14 -31.69 -61.74
C ASN A 370 21.86 -32.84 -62.46
N VAL A 371 21.74 -32.82 -63.79
CA VAL A 371 22.40 -33.79 -64.68
C VAL A 371 23.23 -33.04 -65.72
N PRO A 372 24.34 -33.61 -66.22
CA PRO A 372 25.16 -32.95 -67.22
C PRO A 372 24.40 -32.78 -68.53
N LEU A 373 24.24 -31.53 -68.99
CA LEU A 373 23.57 -31.20 -70.24
C LEU A 373 24.56 -30.65 -71.26
N THR A 374 24.38 -31.03 -72.53
CA THR A 374 25.12 -30.45 -73.65
C THR A 374 24.34 -29.30 -74.27
N GLU A 375 25.03 -28.37 -74.96
CA GLU A 375 24.42 -27.23 -75.64
C GLU A 375 23.27 -27.65 -76.57
N GLU A 376 23.55 -28.63 -77.43
CA GLU A 376 22.56 -29.22 -78.34
C GLU A 376 22.17 -30.64 -77.90
N ALA A 377 20.92 -31.03 -78.16
CA ALA A 377 20.43 -32.39 -77.91
C ALA A 377 20.97 -33.40 -78.93
N VAL A 378 21.24 -32.95 -80.17
CA VAL A 378 21.72 -33.76 -81.30
C VAL A 378 22.75 -32.96 -82.09
N TYR A 379 23.85 -33.62 -82.50
CA TYR A 379 24.91 -33.01 -83.29
C TYR A 379 25.03 -33.70 -84.66
N TYR A 380 25.35 -32.92 -85.70
CA TYR A 380 25.52 -33.42 -87.08
C TYR A 380 26.94 -33.13 -87.64
N PRO A 381 28.00 -33.72 -87.05
CA PRO A 381 29.35 -33.55 -87.56
C PRO A 381 29.54 -34.29 -88.89
N SER A 382 30.46 -33.81 -89.73
CA SER A 382 30.87 -34.50 -90.97
C SER A 382 32.36 -34.80 -90.94
N VAL A 383 32.75 -35.94 -91.50
CA VAL A 383 34.14 -36.38 -91.57
C VAL A 383 34.40 -37.02 -92.94
N PRO A 384 35.51 -36.69 -93.64
CA PRO A 384 35.87 -37.35 -94.89
C PRO A 384 36.14 -38.85 -94.71
N GLU A 385 35.69 -39.70 -95.62
CA GLU A 385 35.91 -41.17 -95.54
C GLU A 385 37.40 -41.57 -95.58
N SER A 386 38.22 -40.75 -96.26
CA SER A 386 39.68 -40.92 -96.36
C SER A 386 40.45 -40.41 -95.14
N SER A 387 39.76 -40.10 -94.04
CA SER A 387 40.37 -39.58 -92.82
C SER A 387 41.33 -40.58 -92.18
N PRO A 388 42.58 -40.19 -91.85
CA PRO A 388 43.50 -41.03 -91.10
C PRO A 388 43.04 -41.22 -89.64
N ASN A 389 43.73 -42.09 -88.90
CA ASN A 389 43.50 -42.29 -87.47
C ASN A 389 43.72 -40.98 -86.68
N GLY A 390 42.82 -40.65 -85.75
CA GLY A 390 42.92 -39.50 -84.85
C GLY A 390 42.38 -38.17 -85.39
N VAL A 391 41.66 -38.16 -86.50
CA VAL A 391 41.00 -36.93 -86.99
C VAL A 391 39.87 -36.55 -86.04
N LYS A 392 39.83 -35.28 -85.62
CA LYS A 392 38.80 -34.72 -84.74
C LYS A 392 37.47 -34.61 -85.48
N VAL A 393 36.41 -35.20 -84.93
CA VAL A 393 35.06 -35.22 -85.52
C VAL A 393 34.16 -34.22 -84.81
N LEU A 394 34.06 -34.32 -83.48
CA LEU A 394 33.20 -33.46 -82.66
C LEU A 394 33.80 -33.34 -81.26
N GLN A 395 33.70 -32.16 -80.67
CA GLN A 395 34.04 -31.90 -79.28
C GLN A 395 32.74 -31.74 -78.50
N LEU A 396 32.38 -32.71 -77.66
CA LEU A 396 31.24 -32.56 -76.77
C LEU A 396 31.66 -31.75 -75.55
N ILE A 397 30.84 -30.76 -75.19
CA ILE A 397 30.96 -29.98 -73.96
C ILE A 397 29.61 -30.13 -73.26
N ALA A 398 29.65 -30.73 -72.08
CA ALA A 398 28.52 -30.79 -71.16
C ALA A 398 28.84 -29.93 -69.93
N GLU A 399 27.81 -29.27 -69.42
CA GLU A 399 27.85 -28.49 -68.19
C GLU A 399 26.87 -29.13 -67.20
N ASP A 400 27.30 -29.27 -65.96
CA ASP A 400 26.41 -29.58 -64.84
C ASP A 400 26.18 -28.28 -64.05
N ARG A 401 24.94 -28.08 -63.60
CA ARG A 401 24.57 -26.88 -62.85
C ARG A 401 24.86 -27.00 -61.36
N ASP A 402 25.05 -28.23 -60.86
CA ASP A 402 25.50 -28.47 -59.49
C ASP A 402 26.82 -27.70 -59.25
N ILE A 403 26.86 -26.87 -58.20
CA ILE A 403 28.01 -25.98 -57.91
C ILE A 403 29.13 -26.75 -57.18
N ASP A 404 29.52 -27.93 -57.65
CA ASP A 404 30.72 -28.64 -57.15
C ASP A 404 31.88 -28.56 -58.15
N PRO A 405 32.92 -27.74 -57.89
CA PRO A 405 34.10 -27.65 -58.75
C PRO A 405 34.93 -28.94 -58.84
N LEU A 406 34.63 -29.98 -58.05
CA LEU A 406 35.29 -31.29 -58.09
C LEU A 406 34.55 -32.33 -58.96
N GLN A 407 33.35 -32.02 -59.44
CA GLN A 407 32.60 -32.91 -60.32
C GLN A 407 33.23 -32.95 -61.72
N GLN A 408 33.73 -34.13 -62.12
CA GLN A 408 34.30 -34.34 -63.45
C GLN A 408 33.33 -35.14 -64.33
N ILE A 409 32.79 -34.48 -65.36
CA ILE A 409 31.92 -35.13 -66.33
C ILE A 409 32.72 -36.11 -67.18
N SER A 410 32.30 -37.38 -67.19
CA SER A 410 32.88 -38.44 -68.01
C SER A 410 32.00 -38.75 -69.23
N TYR A 411 32.64 -38.92 -70.39
CA TYR A 411 31.98 -39.17 -71.68
C TYR A 411 32.22 -40.60 -72.20
N ARG A 412 31.18 -41.24 -72.77
CA ARG A 412 31.30 -42.59 -73.36
C ARG A 412 30.33 -42.82 -74.52
N ILE A 413 30.80 -43.40 -75.62
CA ILE A 413 29.91 -43.90 -76.70
C ILE A 413 29.23 -45.18 -76.22
N THR A 414 27.90 -45.17 -76.14
CA THR A 414 27.09 -46.29 -75.64
C THR A 414 26.51 -47.16 -76.75
N SER A 415 26.19 -46.58 -77.90
CA SER A 415 25.61 -47.27 -79.05
C SER A 415 26.08 -46.66 -80.37
N GLY A 416 25.80 -47.35 -81.49
CA GLY A 416 26.08 -46.84 -82.84
C GLY A 416 27.48 -47.05 -83.39
N ASN A 417 28.39 -47.62 -82.58
CA ASN A 417 29.80 -47.82 -82.94
C ASN A 417 30.29 -49.28 -82.74
N PRO A 418 29.58 -50.32 -83.21
CA PRO A 418 29.94 -51.71 -82.95
C PRO A 418 31.30 -52.11 -83.55
N GLU A 419 31.67 -51.52 -84.68
CA GLU A 419 32.94 -51.80 -85.39
C GLU A 419 34.11 -50.93 -84.89
N GLY A 420 33.83 -49.98 -83.99
CA GLY A 420 34.85 -49.11 -83.39
C GLY A 420 35.47 -48.12 -84.38
N PHE A 421 34.69 -47.54 -85.29
CA PHE A 421 35.15 -46.50 -86.22
C PHE A 421 35.52 -45.19 -85.52
N PHE A 422 34.90 -44.93 -84.36
CA PHE A 422 35.12 -43.72 -83.57
C PHE A 422 35.63 -44.05 -82.17
N ALA A 423 36.43 -43.15 -81.59
CA ALA A 423 36.85 -43.18 -80.19
C ALA A 423 36.51 -41.84 -79.53
N ILE A 424 36.07 -41.89 -78.27
CA ILE A 424 35.80 -40.70 -77.46
C ILE A 424 36.80 -40.62 -76.30
N ASN A 425 37.35 -39.44 -76.05
CA ASN A 425 38.14 -39.17 -74.85
C ASN A 425 37.19 -38.98 -73.65
N SER A 426 37.37 -39.78 -72.60
CA SER A 426 36.44 -39.81 -71.46
C SER A 426 36.44 -38.53 -70.62
N THR A 427 37.53 -37.77 -70.58
CA THR A 427 37.60 -36.52 -69.80
C THR A 427 37.35 -35.28 -70.65
N SER A 428 37.81 -35.31 -71.91
CA SER A 428 37.70 -34.15 -72.77
C SER A 428 36.41 -34.14 -73.57
N GLY A 429 35.74 -35.28 -73.83
CA GLY A 429 34.55 -35.35 -74.69
C GLY A 429 34.85 -35.30 -76.20
N LEU A 430 36.13 -35.39 -76.60
CA LEU A 430 36.55 -35.32 -78.00
C LEU A 430 36.34 -36.65 -78.72
N ILE A 431 35.54 -36.65 -79.78
CA ILE A 431 35.33 -37.78 -80.69
C ILE A 431 36.35 -37.71 -81.84
N THR A 432 37.03 -38.83 -82.11
CA THR A 432 38.04 -38.98 -83.16
C THR A 432 37.82 -40.24 -84.00
N THR A 433 38.32 -40.26 -85.24
CA THR A 433 38.39 -41.48 -86.08
C THR A 433 39.43 -42.46 -85.53
N THR A 434 39.19 -43.77 -85.69
CA THR A 434 40.16 -44.82 -85.34
C THR A 434 41.00 -45.27 -86.54
N ALA A 435 41.80 -46.32 -86.39
CA ALA A 435 42.53 -46.95 -87.50
C ALA A 435 41.63 -47.71 -88.50
N ARG A 436 40.32 -47.83 -88.22
CA ARG A 436 39.35 -48.41 -89.14
C ARG A 436 39.03 -47.40 -90.24
N LYS A 437 39.03 -47.86 -91.50
CA LYS A 437 38.70 -47.01 -92.65
C LYS A 437 37.19 -46.81 -92.72
N LEU A 438 36.77 -45.56 -92.83
CA LEU A 438 35.40 -45.20 -93.17
C LEU A 438 35.22 -45.42 -94.69
N ASP A 439 34.05 -45.92 -95.08
CA ASP A 439 33.69 -46.18 -96.48
C ASP A 439 32.25 -45.69 -96.68
N ARG A 440 32.10 -44.53 -97.29
CA ARG A 440 30.78 -43.88 -97.44
C ARG A 440 29.86 -44.68 -98.32
N GLU A 441 30.39 -45.39 -99.32
CA GLU A 441 29.59 -46.21 -100.23
C GLU A 441 28.99 -47.43 -99.51
N ASN A 442 29.61 -47.91 -98.43
CA ASN A 442 29.08 -48.99 -97.60
C ASN A 442 28.16 -48.46 -96.48
N GLN A 443 28.58 -47.39 -95.79
CA GLN A 443 27.79 -46.75 -94.74
C GLN A 443 28.01 -45.23 -94.79
N SER A 444 27.01 -44.51 -95.31
CA SER A 444 27.09 -43.05 -95.43
C SER A 444 26.83 -42.30 -94.13
N GLU A 445 26.19 -42.94 -93.15
CA GLU A 445 25.79 -42.33 -91.88
C GLU A 445 26.08 -43.23 -90.68
N HIS A 446 26.67 -42.65 -89.64
CA HIS A 446 26.88 -43.30 -88.34
C HIS A 446 26.13 -42.51 -87.27
N ILE A 447 25.14 -43.14 -86.64
CA ILE A 447 24.36 -42.54 -85.54
C ILE A 447 24.98 -43.04 -84.24
N LEU A 448 25.67 -42.15 -83.51
CA LEU A 448 26.32 -42.46 -82.24
C LEU A 448 25.44 -42.00 -81.06
N GLU A 449 25.23 -42.89 -80.09
CA GLU A 449 24.70 -42.48 -78.79
C GLU A 449 25.86 -42.30 -77.81
N VAL A 450 25.87 -41.16 -77.10
CA VAL A 450 26.91 -40.81 -76.14
C VAL A 450 26.27 -40.54 -74.78
N SER A 451 26.70 -41.26 -73.74
CA SER A 451 26.35 -40.97 -72.35
C SER A 451 27.35 -40.00 -71.73
N ARG A 452 26.83 -39.15 -70.85
CA ARG A 452 27.60 -38.26 -69.97
C ARG A 452 27.19 -38.59 -68.54
N THR A 453 28.15 -38.80 -67.66
CA THR A 453 27.90 -39.14 -66.25
C THR A 453 28.84 -38.33 -65.38
N LEU A 454 28.35 -37.91 -64.22
CA LEU A 454 29.19 -37.42 -63.12
C LEU A 454 29.90 -38.58 -62.41
#